data_AF-K9X1H7-F1
#
_entry.id   AF-K9X1H7-F1
#
_cell.length_a   1.000
_cell.length_b   1.000
_cell.length_c   1.000
_cell.angle_alpha   90.00
_cell.angle_beta   90.00
_cell.angle_gamma   90.00
#
_symmetry.space_group_name_H-M   'P 1'
#
loop_
_entity.id
_entity.type
_entity.pdbx_description
1 polymer ?
#
loop_
_entity_poly.entity_id
_entity_poly.type
_entity_poly.pdbx_seq_one_letter_code
_entity_poly.pdbx_strand_id
1 'polypeptide(L)'
;MAYDNICRYLTDNYPLSFVQWLIAEDINKIEVLPTELPIQPIRCDALFLLPTLNRILHLEIQTSPKSDPPMPIRMLDYWLRIYRKYSCPVQQVVIFLQETNSPDVFVDSLIVENTRHQYQVIRVWEQESEPLLQVPALLPLAVLAKTDEPNKLLQQVALAIDKIEEQPQQKNIAACVEVLASLKFDKQLIQQYLREELMQEAPMYQEIMKRGKLELLFYLLKTRFGDISPRLESQIKELSGEKIDALSAALFNFSQPADLVNWMANQS
;
A
#
# COMPACT_ATOMS: atom_id res chain seq x y z
N MET A 1 30.73 -13.72 27.63
CA MET A 1 31.46 -12.43 27.58
C MET A 1 32.93 -12.59 27.18
N ALA A 2 33.81 -13.22 27.98
CA ALA A 2 35.23 -13.35 27.60
C ALA A 2 35.44 -14.19 26.31
N TYR A 3 34.73 -15.31 26.19
CA TYR A 3 34.77 -16.16 24.99
C TYR A 3 34.19 -15.47 23.75
N ASP A 4 33.10 -14.70 23.88
CA ASP A 4 32.50 -13.96 22.76
C ASP A 4 33.44 -12.89 22.20
N ASN A 5 34.21 -12.23 23.08
CA ASN A 5 35.21 -11.24 22.68
C ASN A 5 36.40 -11.89 21.95
N ILE A 6 36.83 -13.07 22.39
CA ILE A 6 37.88 -13.83 21.71
C ILE A 6 37.40 -14.28 20.33
N CYS A 7 36.19 -14.84 20.22
CA CYS A 7 35.63 -15.26 18.95
C CYS A 7 35.47 -14.09 17.97
N ARG A 8 34.96 -12.93 18.45
CA ARG A 8 34.88 -11.72 17.62
C ARG A 8 36.25 -11.25 17.13
N TYR A 9 37.25 -11.21 18.03
CA TYR A 9 38.62 -10.90 17.65
C TYR A 9 39.15 -11.84 16.56
N LEU A 10 38.91 -13.15 16.70
CA LEU A 10 39.35 -14.14 15.70
C LEU A 10 38.64 -13.96 14.35
N THR A 11 37.33 -13.70 14.33
CA THR A 11 36.59 -13.48 13.08
C THR A 11 36.99 -12.18 12.39
N ASP A 12 37.30 -11.13 13.15
CA ASP A 12 37.69 -9.84 12.60
C ASP A 12 39.12 -9.86 12.02
N ASN A 13 40.05 -10.58 12.66
CA ASN A 13 41.46 -10.62 12.24
C ASN A 13 41.81 -11.77 11.28
N TYR A 14 41.07 -12.89 11.32
CA TYR A 14 41.35 -14.08 10.52
C TYR A 14 40.14 -14.61 9.74
N PRO A 15 39.37 -13.76 9.03
CA PRO A 15 38.09 -14.18 8.41
C PRO A 15 38.25 -15.29 7.35
N LEU A 16 39.34 -15.30 6.58
CA LEU A 16 39.58 -16.31 5.54
C LEU A 16 39.69 -17.72 6.13
N SER A 17 40.34 -17.86 7.29
CA SER A 17 40.49 -19.15 7.96
C SER A 17 39.13 -19.74 8.38
N PHE A 18 38.19 -18.89 8.79
CA PHE A 18 36.82 -19.34 9.09
C PHE A 18 36.06 -19.75 7.84
N VAL A 19 36.21 -19.00 6.75
CA VAL A 19 35.57 -19.31 5.46
C VAL A 19 36.06 -20.65 4.90
N GLN A 20 37.38 -20.88 4.87
CA GLN A 20 37.97 -22.14 4.41
C GLN A 20 37.61 -23.34 5.30
N TRP A 21 37.40 -23.10 6.60
CA TRP A 21 36.96 -24.16 7.51
C TRP A 21 35.50 -24.55 7.30
N LEU A 22 34.61 -23.59 7.07
CA LEU A 22 33.16 -23.80 7.03
C LEU A 22 32.61 -24.11 5.63
N ILE A 23 33.25 -23.61 4.58
CA ILE A 23 32.85 -23.83 3.19
C ILE A 23 33.82 -24.82 2.57
N ALA A 24 33.31 -25.96 2.09
CA ALA A 24 34.11 -27.03 1.48
C ALA A 24 34.57 -26.69 0.05
N GLU A 25 35.08 -25.47 -0.16
CA GLU A 25 35.55 -24.95 -1.44
C GLU A 25 36.89 -24.21 -1.26
N ASP A 26 37.72 -24.18 -2.31
CA ASP A 26 39.01 -23.47 -2.31
C ASP A 26 38.80 -21.96 -2.50
N ILE A 27 38.52 -21.28 -1.39
CA ILE A 27 38.26 -19.85 -1.35
C ILE A 27 39.55 -19.10 -0.99
N ASN A 28 40.01 -18.25 -1.91
CA ASN A 28 41.25 -17.47 -1.78
C ASN A 28 41.01 -15.95 -1.75
N LYS A 29 39.77 -15.51 -1.91
CA LYS A 29 39.37 -14.09 -1.87
C LYS A 29 38.03 -13.98 -1.16
N ILE A 30 37.96 -13.05 -0.21
CA ILE A 30 36.74 -12.72 0.53
C ILE A 30 36.58 -11.20 0.60
N GLU A 31 35.33 -10.76 0.78
CA GLU A 31 34.98 -9.38 1.10
C GLU A 31 34.33 -9.38 2.48
N VAL A 32 34.88 -8.59 3.41
CA VAL A 32 34.32 -8.46 4.76
C VAL A 32 33.26 -7.36 4.73
N LEU A 33 32.01 -7.74 5.01
CA LEU A 33 30.87 -6.83 5.03
C LEU A 33 30.62 -6.26 6.44
N PRO A 34 29.98 -5.08 6.56
CA PRO A 34 29.53 -4.57 7.85
C PRO A 34 28.61 -5.57 8.56
N THR A 35 28.81 -5.75 9.88
CA THR A 35 27.99 -6.66 10.70
C THR A 35 26.71 -6.00 11.21
N GLU A 36 26.63 -4.67 11.16
CA GLU A 36 25.42 -3.93 11.41
C GLU A 36 24.48 -4.02 10.21
N LEU A 37 23.32 -4.62 10.41
CA LEU A 37 22.26 -4.71 9.42
C LEU A 37 21.19 -3.66 9.75
N PRO A 38 21.19 -2.48 9.10
CA PRO A 38 20.26 -1.41 9.43
C PRO A 38 18.83 -1.83 9.08
N ILE A 39 17.90 -1.62 10.02
CA ILE A 39 16.48 -1.94 9.84
C ILE A 39 15.69 -0.63 9.78
N GLN A 40 15.21 -0.27 8.60
CA GLN A 40 14.29 0.87 8.45
C GLN A 40 12.86 0.46 8.86
N PRO A 41 12.05 1.36 9.45
CA PRO A 41 10.65 1.09 9.73
C PRO A 41 9.88 0.81 8.44
N ILE A 42 9.09 -0.25 8.43
CA ILE A 42 8.16 -0.56 7.34
C ILE A 42 6.73 -0.55 7.88
N ARG A 43 5.77 -0.20 7.02
CA ARG A 43 4.34 -0.28 7.31
C ARG A 43 3.71 -1.29 6.35
N CYS A 44 2.88 -2.16 6.91
CA CYS A 44 1.97 -3.01 6.14
C CYS A 44 0.62 -2.31 6.02
N ASP A 45 -0.20 -2.73 5.05
CA ASP A 45 -1.52 -2.13 4.84
C ASP A 45 -2.50 -2.49 5.95
N ALA A 46 -2.55 -3.77 6.36
CA ALA A 46 -3.38 -4.17 7.51
C ALA A 46 -2.78 -5.33 8.32
N LEU A 47 -3.05 -5.29 9.63
CA LEU A 47 -2.59 -6.29 10.58
C LEU A 47 -3.65 -6.54 11.66
N PHE A 48 -4.14 -7.78 11.75
CA PHE A 48 -5.20 -8.18 12.67
C PHE A 48 -4.74 -9.33 13.55
N LEU A 49 -4.87 -9.19 14.87
CA LEU A 49 -4.79 -10.33 15.78
C LEU A 49 -6.13 -11.06 15.76
N LEU A 50 -6.10 -12.38 15.59
CA LEU A 50 -7.23 -13.29 15.67
C LEU A 50 -7.10 -14.12 16.96
N PRO A 51 -7.61 -13.64 18.11
CA PRO A 51 -7.30 -14.23 19.41
C PRO A 51 -7.77 -15.67 19.53
N THR A 52 -8.94 -15.99 18.97
CA THR A 52 -9.53 -17.32 18.99
C THR A 52 -8.71 -18.36 18.22
N LEU A 53 -7.93 -17.92 17.22
CA LEU A 53 -7.07 -18.77 16.40
C LEU A 53 -5.59 -18.70 16.84
N ASN A 54 -5.27 -17.85 17.82
CA ASN A 54 -3.90 -17.50 18.21
C ASN A 54 -3.01 -17.22 16.98
N ARG A 55 -3.49 -16.34 16.10
CA ARG A 55 -2.87 -16.07 14.80
C ARG A 55 -2.99 -14.60 14.44
N ILE A 56 -2.02 -14.10 13.68
CA ILE A 56 -2.10 -12.78 13.07
C ILE A 56 -2.44 -12.94 11.58
N LEU A 57 -3.40 -12.16 11.09
CA LEU A 57 -3.66 -11.97 9.67
C LEU A 57 -2.99 -10.66 9.22
N HIS A 58 -2.12 -10.77 8.24
CA HIS A 58 -1.44 -9.65 7.59
C HIS A 58 -1.94 -9.53 6.15
N LEU A 59 -2.37 -8.33 5.76
CA LEU A 59 -2.81 -8.03 4.41
C LEU A 59 -1.90 -6.99 3.77
N GLU A 60 -1.63 -7.21 2.48
CA GLU A 60 -1.02 -6.25 1.58
C GLU A 60 -1.93 -6.10 0.34
N ILE A 61 -2.28 -4.88 -0.04
CA ILE A 61 -3.22 -4.58 -1.11
C ILE A 61 -2.51 -3.82 -2.22
N GLN A 62 -2.58 -4.35 -3.44
CA GLN A 62 -1.79 -3.85 -4.57
C GLN A 62 -2.67 -3.60 -5.78
N THR A 63 -2.51 -2.42 -6.39
CA THR A 63 -3.09 -2.11 -7.72
C THR A 63 -2.12 -2.46 -8.85
N SER A 64 -0.84 -2.68 -8.55
CA SER A 64 0.19 -3.00 -9.53
C SER A 64 1.05 -4.18 -9.07
N PRO A 65 1.46 -5.08 -9.98
CA PRO A 65 2.40 -6.16 -9.66
C PRO A 65 3.81 -5.66 -9.35
N LYS A 66 4.18 -4.45 -9.80
CA LYS A 66 5.52 -3.92 -9.63
C LYS A 66 5.78 -3.60 -8.16
N SER A 67 6.81 -4.22 -7.60
CA SER A 67 7.24 -4.02 -6.22
C SER A 67 8.76 -4.00 -6.15
N ASP A 68 9.30 -3.05 -5.39
CA ASP A 68 10.72 -2.98 -5.05
C ASP A 68 10.87 -2.77 -3.52
N PRO A 69 11.45 -3.73 -2.78
CA PRO A 69 11.93 -5.03 -3.25
C PRO A 69 10.77 -5.93 -3.76
N PRO A 70 11.09 -7.03 -4.48
CA PRO A 70 10.08 -7.97 -4.97
C PRO A 70 9.13 -8.45 -3.87
N MET A 71 7.87 -8.69 -4.23
CA MET A 71 6.81 -9.03 -3.27
C MET A 71 7.19 -10.18 -2.32
N PRO A 72 7.76 -11.32 -2.77
CA PRO A 72 8.11 -12.41 -1.85
C PRO A 72 9.13 -12.04 -0.77
N ILE A 73 10.07 -11.14 -1.10
CA ILE A 73 11.06 -10.62 -0.15
C ILE A 73 10.36 -9.72 0.88
N ARG A 74 9.48 -8.82 0.44
CA ARG A 74 8.68 -7.98 1.34
C ARG A 74 7.84 -8.83 2.29
N MET A 75 7.16 -9.84 1.76
CA MET A 75 6.31 -10.73 2.57
C MET A 75 7.10 -11.47 3.64
N LEU A 76 8.30 -11.98 3.33
CA LEU A 76 9.18 -12.57 4.33
C LEU A 76 9.68 -11.55 5.37
N ASP A 77 10.07 -10.34 4.96
CA ASP A 77 10.50 -9.28 5.90
C ASP A 77 9.36 -8.88 6.85
N TYR A 78 8.14 -8.68 6.34
CA TYR A 78 6.95 -8.47 7.15
C TYR A 78 6.75 -9.61 8.14
N TRP A 79 6.81 -10.86 7.68
CA TRP A 79 6.61 -12.02 8.53
C TRP A 79 7.61 -12.04 9.69
N LEU A 80 8.90 -11.87 9.40
CA LEU A 80 9.97 -11.88 10.41
C LEU A 80 9.78 -10.78 11.45
N ARG A 81 9.39 -9.58 11.03
CA ARG A 81 9.16 -8.44 11.93
C ARG A 81 7.93 -8.64 12.80
N ILE A 82 6.83 -9.11 12.23
CA ILE A 82 5.59 -9.41 12.95
C ILE A 82 5.88 -10.53 13.96
N TYR A 83 6.49 -11.62 13.53
CA TYR A 83 6.80 -12.76 14.39
C TYR A 83 7.76 -12.38 15.52
N ARG A 84 8.83 -11.62 15.25
CA ARG A 84 9.73 -11.13 16.31
C ARG A 84 9.01 -10.26 17.34
N LYS A 85 8.05 -9.45 16.90
CA LYS A 85 7.32 -8.52 17.78
C LYS A 85 6.26 -9.23 18.62
N TYR A 86 5.54 -10.20 18.05
CA TYR A 86 4.35 -10.78 18.67
C TYR A 86 4.47 -12.26 19.03
N SER A 87 5.52 -12.96 18.56
CA SER A 87 5.76 -14.39 18.78
C SER A 87 4.52 -15.27 18.48
N CYS A 88 3.79 -14.91 17.42
CA CYS A 88 2.51 -15.49 17.06
C CYS A 88 2.54 -15.93 15.59
N PRO A 89 1.96 -17.11 15.23
CA PRO A 89 1.83 -17.52 13.83
C PRO A 89 1.18 -16.44 12.97
N VAL A 90 1.73 -16.20 11.78
CA VAL A 90 1.25 -15.17 10.86
C VAL A 90 0.75 -15.82 9.59
N GLN A 91 -0.50 -15.55 9.23
CA GLN A 91 -1.04 -15.81 7.89
C GLN A 91 -0.98 -14.52 7.11
N GLN A 92 -0.40 -14.59 5.91
CA GLN A 92 -0.21 -13.42 5.08
C GLN A 92 -0.96 -13.58 3.77
N VAL A 93 -1.59 -12.50 3.33
CA VAL A 93 -2.37 -12.46 2.09
C VAL A 93 -2.01 -11.19 1.31
N VAL A 94 -1.68 -11.35 0.04
CA VAL A 94 -1.57 -10.25 -0.92
C VAL A 94 -2.85 -10.22 -1.73
N ILE A 95 -3.48 -9.05 -1.86
CA ILE A 95 -4.71 -8.84 -2.63
C ILE A 95 -4.39 -7.91 -3.80
N PHE A 96 -4.46 -8.44 -5.02
CA PHE A 96 -4.34 -7.64 -6.25
C PHE A 96 -5.72 -7.18 -6.71
N LEU A 97 -5.85 -5.87 -6.93
CA LEU A 97 -7.11 -5.23 -7.30
C LEU A 97 -7.32 -5.11 -8.83
N GLN A 98 -6.25 -4.94 -9.60
CA GLN A 98 -6.34 -4.67 -11.03
C GLN A 98 -5.86 -5.86 -11.87
N GLU A 99 -6.70 -6.27 -12.82
CA GLU A 99 -6.40 -7.38 -13.74
C GLU A 99 -5.16 -7.09 -14.57
N THR A 100 -4.29 -8.09 -14.71
CA THR A 100 -3.03 -7.99 -15.42
C THR A 100 -2.55 -9.36 -15.91
N ASN A 101 -1.74 -9.35 -16.97
CA ASN A 101 -1.06 -10.53 -17.50
C ASN A 101 0.35 -10.74 -16.89
N SER A 102 0.74 -9.93 -15.89
CA SER A 102 2.05 -10.09 -15.26
C SER A 102 2.16 -11.45 -14.55
N PRO A 103 3.26 -12.21 -14.73
CA PRO A 103 3.47 -13.44 -13.96
C PRO A 103 3.62 -13.18 -12.46
N ASP A 104 3.99 -11.94 -12.06
CA ASP A 104 4.25 -11.59 -10.66
C ASP A 104 3.00 -11.72 -9.76
N VAL A 105 1.79 -11.60 -10.32
CA VAL A 105 0.56 -11.79 -9.55
C VAL A 105 0.24 -13.26 -9.25
N PHE A 106 1.08 -14.18 -9.72
CA PHE A 106 0.98 -15.62 -9.41
C PHE A 106 2.05 -16.08 -8.44
N VAL A 107 3.04 -15.23 -8.11
CA VAL A 107 4.12 -15.59 -7.20
C VAL A 107 3.61 -15.53 -5.76
N ASP A 108 3.56 -16.69 -5.11
CA ASP A 108 3.02 -16.90 -3.76
C ASP A 108 4.09 -17.33 -2.75
N SER A 109 5.35 -17.42 -3.18
CA SER A 109 6.43 -17.93 -2.35
C SER A 109 7.81 -17.38 -2.73
N LEU A 110 8.70 -17.33 -1.73
CA LEU A 110 10.13 -17.14 -1.88
C LEU A 110 10.82 -18.48 -1.61
N ILE A 111 11.63 -18.95 -2.56
CA ILE A 111 12.48 -20.14 -2.39
C ILE A 111 13.90 -19.74 -2.78
N VAL A 112 14.80 -19.70 -1.78
CA VAL A 112 16.24 -19.43 -1.97
C VAL A 112 17.01 -20.42 -1.10
N GLU A 113 17.60 -21.43 -1.74
CA GLU A 113 18.29 -22.54 -1.06
C GLU A 113 17.39 -23.17 0.04
N ASN A 114 17.80 -23.05 1.30
CA ASN A 114 17.09 -23.56 2.47
C ASN A 114 15.99 -22.62 2.99
N THR A 115 15.96 -21.37 2.51
CA THR A 115 14.94 -20.39 2.91
C THR A 115 13.70 -20.58 2.04
N ARG A 116 12.58 -20.92 2.68
CA ARG A 116 11.28 -21.05 2.04
C ARG A 116 10.24 -20.27 2.82
N HIS A 117 9.49 -19.43 2.12
CA HIS A 117 8.41 -18.65 2.70
C HIS A 117 7.22 -18.63 1.75
N GLN A 118 6.02 -18.94 2.24
CA GLN A 118 4.81 -18.98 1.43
C GLN A 118 3.74 -18.05 2.03
N TYR A 119 2.98 -17.42 1.17
CA TYR A 119 1.85 -16.57 1.50
C TYR A 119 0.71 -16.81 0.50
N GLN A 120 -0.48 -16.31 0.81
CA GLN A 120 -1.63 -16.43 -0.09
C GLN A 120 -1.67 -15.23 -1.04
N VAL A 121 -2.04 -15.48 -2.30
CA VAL A 121 -2.34 -14.43 -3.27
C VAL A 121 -3.79 -14.51 -3.70
N ILE A 122 -4.50 -13.38 -3.59
CA ILE A 122 -5.87 -13.20 -4.06
C ILE A 122 -5.83 -12.21 -5.22
N ARG A 123 -6.31 -12.64 -6.37
CA ARG A 123 -6.57 -11.79 -7.54
C ARG A 123 -8.07 -11.54 -7.60
N VAL A 124 -8.52 -10.32 -7.31
CA VAL A 124 -9.95 -10.05 -7.09
C VAL A 124 -10.78 -10.36 -8.34
N TRP A 125 -10.24 -10.12 -9.53
CA TRP A 125 -10.88 -10.42 -10.83
C TRP A 125 -11.07 -11.92 -11.13
N GLU A 126 -10.51 -12.81 -10.31
CA GLU A 126 -10.74 -14.26 -10.39
C GLU A 126 -11.75 -14.76 -9.36
N GLN A 127 -12.15 -13.91 -8.40
CA GLN A 127 -13.07 -14.29 -7.33
C GLN A 127 -14.53 -14.20 -7.77
N GLU A 128 -15.37 -15.07 -7.23
CA GLU A 128 -16.82 -15.01 -7.39
C GLU A 128 -17.38 -13.76 -6.68
N SER A 129 -18.38 -13.12 -7.30
CA SER A 129 -18.92 -11.85 -6.82
C SER A 129 -19.91 -12.01 -5.66
N GLU A 130 -20.61 -13.14 -5.60
CA GLU A 130 -21.74 -13.40 -4.71
C GLU A 130 -21.39 -13.24 -3.23
N PRO A 131 -20.25 -13.77 -2.71
CA PRO A 131 -19.89 -13.58 -1.31
C PRO A 131 -19.59 -12.11 -0.97
N LEU A 132 -19.01 -11.37 -1.91
CA LEU A 132 -18.65 -9.96 -1.73
C LEU A 132 -19.89 -9.05 -1.78
N LEU A 133 -20.86 -9.37 -2.64
CA LEU A 133 -22.13 -8.66 -2.78
C LEU A 133 -23.02 -8.74 -1.53
N GLN A 134 -22.85 -9.77 -0.69
CA GLN A 134 -23.63 -9.96 0.54
C GLN A 134 -23.18 -9.06 1.69
N VAL A 135 -21.98 -8.48 1.62
CA VAL A 135 -21.40 -7.70 2.71
C VAL A 135 -21.18 -6.26 2.22
N PRO A 136 -21.90 -5.26 2.76
CA PRO A 136 -21.78 -3.86 2.35
C PRO A 136 -20.33 -3.34 2.28
N ALA A 137 -19.52 -3.69 3.28
CA ALA A 137 -18.11 -3.27 3.35
C ALA A 137 -17.21 -3.89 2.26
N LEU A 138 -17.67 -4.95 1.58
CA LEU A 138 -16.93 -5.64 0.51
C LEU A 138 -17.44 -5.30 -0.89
N LEU A 139 -18.50 -4.51 -1.02
CA LEU A 139 -18.99 -4.03 -2.32
C LEU A 139 -17.90 -3.35 -3.18
N PRO A 140 -16.96 -2.56 -2.60
CA PRO A 140 -15.86 -1.99 -3.38
C PRO A 140 -14.95 -3.06 -4.01
N LEU A 141 -14.83 -4.25 -3.42
CA LEU A 141 -14.12 -5.38 -4.02
C LEU A 141 -15.02 -6.18 -4.97
N ALA A 142 -16.32 -6.27 -4.67
CA ALA A 142 -17.29 -6.99 -5.50
C ALA A 142 -17.33 -6.45 -6.94
N VAL A 143 -17.21 -5.13 -7.12
CA VAL A 143 -17.20 -4.50 -8.46
C VAL A 143 -16.02 -4.95 -9.33
N LEU A 144 -14.93 -5.43 -8.71
CA LEU A 144 -13.74 -5.92 -9.40
C LEU A 144 -13.80 -7.43 -9.68
N ALA A 145 -14.74 -8.15 -9.08
CA ALA A 145 -14.87 -9.61 -9.15
C ALA A 145 -15.02 -10.14 -10.59
N LYS A 146 -14.80 -11.43 -10.76
CA LYS A 146 -14.95 -12.12 -12.05
C LYS A 146 -16.35 -11.92 -12.61
N THR A 147 -16.45 -11.54 -13.89
CA THR A 147 -17.74 -11.42 -14.57
C THR A 147 -17.58 -11.47 -16.09
N ASP A 148 -18.52 -12.16 -16.75
CA ASP A 148 -18.71 -12.10 -18.21
C ASP A 148 -19.80 -11.09 -18.60
N GLU A 149 -20.53 -10.54 -17.62
CA GLU A 149 -21.62 -9.58 -17.80
C GLU A 149 -21.36 -8.28 -16.98
N PRO A 150 -20.44 -7.39 -17.41
CA PRO A 150 -20.08 -6.14 -16.71
C PRO A 150 -21.26 -5.28 -16.24
N ASN A 151 -22.23 -5.07 -17.13
CA ASN A 151 -23.44 -4.28 -16.86
C ASN A 151 -24.24 -4.86 -15.69
N LYS A 152 -24.40 -6.17 -15.66
CA LYS A 152 -25.16 -6.88 -14.64
C LYS A 152 -24.46 -6.83 -13.30
N LEU A 153 -23.14 -6.97 -13.27
CA LEU A 153 -22.36 -6.84 -12.03
C LEU A 153 -22.49 -5.42 -11.45
N LEU A 154 -22.31 -4.38 -12.26
CA LEU A 154 -22.47 -2.99 -11.80
C LEU A 154 -23.89 -2.71 -11.31
N GLN A 155 -24.91 -3.23 -12.00
CA GLN A 155 -26.30 -3.13 -11.56
C GLN A 155 -26.51 -3.83 -10.20
N GLN A 156 -25.95 -5.03 -10.01
CA GLN A 156 -26.05 -5.75 -8.73
C GLN A 156 -25.37 -5.01 -7.59
N VAL A 157 -24.18 -4.43 -7.85
CA VAL A 157 -23.46 -3.62 -6.86
C VAL A 157 -24.28 -2.36 -6.51
N ALA A 158 -24.82 -1.65 -7.50
CA ALA A 158 -25.67 -0.48 -7.26
C ALA A 158 -26.91 -0.84 -6.42
N LEU A 159 -27.60 -1.93 -6.76
CA LEU A 159 -28.73 -2.43 -5.98
C LEU A 159 -28.34 -2.86 -4.56
N ALA A 160 -27.11 -3.32 -4.34
CA ALA A 160 -26.60 -3.66 -3.01
C ALA A 160 -26.27 -2.40 -2.19
N ILE A 161 -25.74 -1.34 -2.82
CA ILE A 161 -25.53 -0.03 -2.19
C ILE A 161 -26.86 0.57 -1.74
N ASP A 162 -27.89 0.53 -2.59
CA ASP A 162 -29.22 1.07 -2.28
C ASP A 162 -29.88 0.41 -1.06
N LYS A 163 -29.47 -0.82 -0.71
CA LYS A 163 -29.96 -1.56 0.46
C LYS A 163 -29.26 -1.19 1.77
N ILE A 164 -28.22 -0.38 1.74
CA ILE A 164 -27.51 0.06 2.95
C ILE A 164 -28.37 1.10 3.68
N GLU A 165 -28.85 0.77 4.87
CA GLU A 165 -29.76 1.63 5.64
C GLU A 165 -29.06 2.89 6.20
N GLU A 166 -27.83 2.72 6.69
CA GLU A 166 -27.06 3.83 7.28
C GLU A 166 -26.55 4.77 6.17
N GLN A 167 -27.18 5.94 6.06
CA GLN A 167 -26.86 6.95 5.05
C GLN A 167 -25.36 7.32 4.99
N PRO A 168 -24.67 7.64 6.11
CA PRO A 168 -23.21 7.87 6.07
C PRO A 168 -22.40 6.70 5.51
N GLN A 169 -22.74 5.47 5.91
CA GLN A 169 -22.07 4.27 5.42
C GLN A 169 -22.34 4.06 3.92
N GLN A 170 -23.59 4.20 3.48
CA GLN A 170 -24.00 4.08 2.09
C GLN A 170 -23.20 5.02 1.19
N LYS A 171 -23.12 6.31 1.56
CA LYS A 171 -22.38 7.32 0.80
C LYS A 171 -20.88 6.99 0.72
N ASN A 172 -20.27 6.57 1.84
CA ASN A 172 -18.86 6.19 1.87
C ASN A 172 -18.55 4.93 1.05
N ILE A 173 -19.39 3.90 1.14
CA ILE A 173 -19.22 2.67 0.36
C ILE A 173 -19.40 2.95 -1.12
N ALA A 174 -20.39 3.76 -1.50
CA ALA A 174 -20.55 4.21 -2.88
C ALA A 174 -19.27 4.90 -3.39
N ALA A 175 -18.67 5.79 -2.59
CA ALA A 175 -17.39 6.47 -2.92
C ALA A 175 -16.26 5.49 -3.21
N CYS A 176 -16.10 4.49 -2.35
CA CYS A 176 -15.11 3.44 -2.57
C CYS A 176 -15.41 2.60 -3.82
N VAL A 177 -16.68 2.27 -4.07
CA VAL A 177 -17.09 1.49 -5.25
C VAL A 177 -16.77 2.23 -6.53
N GLU A 178 -17.08 3.52 -6.66
CA GLU A 178 -16.78 4.28 -7.88
C GLU A 178 -15.28 4.31 -8.17
N VAL A 179 -14.46 4.59 -7.15
CA VAL A 179 -13.01 4.63 -7.30
C VAL A 179 -12.47 3.28 -7.74
N LEU A 180 -12.87 2.19 -7.10
CA LEU A 180 -12.38 0.87 -7.48
C LEU A 180 -12.95 0.41 -8.82
N ALA A 181 -14.21 0.74 -9.14
CA ALA A 181 -14.81 0.47 -10.44
C ALA A 181 -14.00 1.09 -11.60
N SER A 182 -13.39 2.26 -11.37
CA SER A 182 -12.54 2.92 -12.38
C SER A 182 -11.29 2.13 -12.79
N LEU A 183 -10.88 1.12 -12.01
CA LEU A 183 -9.79 0.20 -12.38
C LEU A 183 -10.20 -0.79 -13.46
N LYS A 184 -11.51 -1.03 -13.62
CA LYS A 184 -12.06 -2.10 -14.49
C LYS A 184 -13.03 -1.59 -15.55
N PHE A 185 -13.77 -0.52 -15.30
CA PHE A 185 -14.84 -0.03 -16.15
C PHE A 185 -14.64 1.41 -16.61
N ASP A 186 -15.15 1.71 -17.80
CA ASP A 186 -15.15 3.07 -18.33
C ASP A 186 -16.11 3.99 -17.55
N LYS A 187 -15.75 5.27 -17.48
CA LYS A 187 -16.51 6.28 -16.74
C LYS A 187 -18.00 6.34 -17.11
N GLN A 188 -18.33 6.24 -18.40
CA GLN A 188 -19.72 6.30 -18.87
C GLN A 188 -20.56 5.15 -18.32
N LEU A 189 -19.98 3.95 -18.26
CA LEU A 189 -20.65 2.77 -17.75
C LEU A 189 -20.88 2.89 -16.24
N ILE A 190 -19.89 3.40 -15.51
CA ILE A 190 -19.99 3.63 -14.06
C ILE A 190 -21.12 4.62 -13.76
N GLN A 191 -21.14 5.76 -14.45
CA GLN A 191 -22.15 6.82 -14.27
C GLN A 191 -23.58 6.39 -14.63
N GLN A 192 -23.74 5.33 -15.44
CA GLN A 192 -25.06 4.78 -15.74
C GLN A 192 -25.71 4.11 -14.51
N TYR A 193 -24.91 3.55 -13.60
CA TYR A 193 -25.40 2.76 -12.46
C TYR A 193 -25.11 3.41 -11.10
N LEU A 194 -24.01 4.14 -10.96
CA LEU A 194 -23.64 4.84 -9.74
C LEU A 194 -23.92 6.34 -9.90
N ARG A 195 -24.66 6.91 -8.95
CA ARG A 195 -25.04 8.33 -8.98
C ARG A 195 -24.03 9.17 -8.21
N GLU A 196 -23.36 10.07 -8.92
CA GLU A 196 -22.32 10.95 -8.37
C GLU A 196 -22.88 11.84 -7.24
N GLU A 197 -24.15 12.26 -7.32
CA GLU A 197 -24.77 13.12 -6.32
C GLU A 197 -24.90 12.46 -4.94
N LEU A 198 -25.00 11.12 -4.88
CA LEU A 198 -25.04 10.40 -3.61
C LEU A 198 -23.73 10.56 -2.82
N MET A 199 -22.64 10.88 -3.50
CA MET A 199 -21.28 10.61 -3.04
C MET A 199 -20.51 11.89 -2.71
N GLN A 200 -20.94 13.03 -3.28
CA GLN A 200 -20.27 14.33 -3.10
C GLN A 200 -20.13 14.76 -1.64
N GLU A 201 -21.06 14.36 -0.77
CA GLU A 201 -21.00 14.66 0.67
C GLU A 201 -20.28 13.59 1.49
N ALA A 202 -19.84 12.48 0.88
CA ALA A 202 -19.17 11.41 1.60
C ALA A 202 -17.79 11.89 2.08
N PRO A 203 -17.47 11.77 3.38
CA PRO A 203 -16.14 12.11 3.89
C PRO A 203 -15.01 11.41 3.12
N MET A 204 -15.21 10.15 2.73
CA MET A 204 -14.26 9.39 1.93
C MET A 204 -14.04 10.02 0.54
N TYR A 205 -15.11 10.44 -0.13
CA TYR A 205 -15.02 11.10 -1.44
C TYR A 205 -14.24 12.42 -1.36
N GLN A 206 -14.48 13.21 -0.31
CA GLN A 206 -13.75 14.45 -0.04
C GLN A 206 -12.26 14.20 0.21
N GLU A 207 -11.91 13.13 0.93
CA GLU A 207 -10.52 12.74 1.17
C GLU A 207 -9.80 12.33 -0.13
N ILE A 208 -10.46 11.51 -0.98
CA ILE A 208 -9.95 11.13 -2.29
C ILE A 208 -9.71 12.36 -3.17
N MET A 209 -10.69 13.28 -3.22
CA MET A 209 -10.57 14.52 -3.99
C MET A 209 -9.45 15.41 -3.46
N LYS A 210 -9.34 15.57 -2.14
CA LYS A 210 -8.27 16.33 -1.49
C LYS A 210 -6.89 15.77 -1.88
N ARG A 211 -6.74 14.44 -1.89
CA ARG A 211 -5.49 13.78 -2.28
C ARG A 211 -5.11 14.10 -3.74
N GLY A 212 -6.06 14.01 -4.67
CA GLY A 212 -5.82 14.38 -6.07
C GLY A 212 -5.40 15.85 -6.24
N LYS A 213 -6.04 16.77 -5.50
CA LYS A 213 -5.64 18.18 -5.47
C LYS A 213 -4.22 18.38 -4.94
N LEU A 214 -3.86 17.68 -3.86
CA LEU A 214 -2.50 17.73 -3.30
C LEU A 214 -1.45 17.22 -4.27
N GLU A 215 -1.71 16.11 -4.96
CA GLU A 215 -0.79 15.55 -5.96
C GLU A 215 -0.51 16.55 -7.09
N LEU A 216 -1.56 17.19 -7.62
CA LEU A 216 -1.41 18.26 -8.62
C LEU A 216 -0.65 19.47 -8.05
N LEU A 217 -0.99 19.92 -6.85
CA LEU A 217 -0.32 21.05 -6.21
C LEU A 217 1.18 20.77 -6.01
N PHE A 218 1.54 19.59 -5.51
CA PHE A 218 2.95 19.21 -5.36
C PHE A 218 3.67 19.10 -6.70
N TYR A 219 3.01 18.57 -7.74
CA TYR A 219 3.55 18.57 -9.09
C TYR A 219 3.85 20.00 -9.58
N LEU A 220 2.92 20.94 -9.41
CA LEU A 220 3.10 22.33 -9.80
C LEU A 220 4.21 23.03 -9.00
N LEU A 221 4.23 22.82 -7.68
CA LEU A 221 5.26 23.38 -6.81
C LEU A 221 6.65 22.84 -7.16
N LYS A 222 6.77 21.53 -7.38
CA LYS A 222 8.02 20.89 -7.81
C LYS A 222 8.49 21.41 -9.17
N THR A 223 7.55 21.60 -10.09
CA THR A 223 7.84 22.15 -11.43
C THR A 223 8.34 23.60 -11.35
N ARG A 224 7.78 24.41 -10.45
CA ARG A 224 8.11 25.84 -10.32
C ARG A 224 9.35 26.12 -9.47
N PHE A 225 9.52 25.39 -8.37
CA PHE A 225 10.52 25.70 -7.33
C PHE A 225 11.51 24.56 -7.05
N GLY A 226 11.36 23.40 -7.67
CA GLY A 226 12.14 22.21 -7.34
C GLY A 226 11.67 21.55 -6.05
N ASP A 227 12.55 20.80 -5.40
CA ASP A 227 12.19 20.05 -4.19
C ASP A 227 11.89 20.99 -3.00
N ILE A 228 10.84 20.65 -2.27
CA ILE A 228 10.35 21.42 -1.13
C ILE A 228 10.82 20.75 0.16
N SER A 229 11.05 21.52 1.23
CA SER A 229 11.43 20.94 2.51
C SER A 229 10.34 20.01 3.08
N PRO A 230 10.71 18.88 3.73
CA PRO A 230 9.75 17.92 4.31
C PRO A 230 8.78 18.52 5.34
N ARG A 231 9.22 19.59 6.03
CA ARG A 231 8.37 20.35 6.96
C ARG A 231 7.22 21.02 6.23
N LEU A 232 7.50 21.71 5.14
CA LEU A 232 6.51 22.43 4.36
C LEU A 232 5.56 21.47 3.64
N GLU A 233 6.07 20.33 3.16
CA GLU A 233 5.22 19.26 2.62
C GLU A 233 4.20 18.75 3.64
N SER A 234 4.63 18.53 4.89
CA SER A 234 3.74 18.08 5.96
C SER A 234 2.64 19.11 6.24
N GLN A 235 2.99 20.40 6.31
CA GLN A 235 2.02 21.48 6.52
C GLN A 235 1.01 21.60 5.36
N ILE A 236 1.46 21.44 4.11
CA ILE A 236 0.59 21.47 2.94
C ILE A 236 -0.41 20.30 2.97
N LYS A 237 0.02 19.10 3.37
CA LYS A 237 -0.86 17.91 3.49
C LYS A 237 -1.99 18.09 4.52
N GLU A 238 -1.76 18.91 5.54
CA GLU A 238 -2.73 19.21 6.59
C GLU A 238 -3.80 20.24 6.18
N LEU A 239 -3.60 20.97 5.09
CA LEU A 239 -4.56 21.99 4.64
C LEU A 239 -5.96 21.42 4.34
N SER A 240 -7.00 22.22 4.58
CA SER A 240 -8.36 21.88 4.11
C SER A 240 -8.45 21.96 2.58
N GLY A 241 -9.47 21.35 1.99
CA GLY A 241 -9.72 21.42 0.55
C GLY A 241 -9.78 22.86 0.02
N GLU A 242 -10.48 23.74 0.74
CA GLU A 242 -10.58 25.17 0.41
C GLU A 242 -9.23 25.89 0.45
N LYS A 243 -8.40 25.59 1.46
CA LYS A 243 -7.05 26.17 1.56
C LYS A 243 -6.13 25.66 0.45
N ILE A 244 -6.30 24.42 0.00
CA ILE A 244 -5.57 23.89 -1.17
C ILE A 244 -5.96 24.63 -2.44
N ASP A 245 -7.25 24.91 -2.63
CA ASP A 245 -7.72 25.69 -3.79
C ASP A 245 -7.19 27.13 -3.76
N ALA A 246 -7.22 27.77 -2.58
CA ALA A 246 -6.66 29.11 -2.38
C ALA A 246 -5.15 29.16 -2.62
N LEU A 247 -4.40 28.15 -2.16
CA LEU A 247 -2.97 28.02 -2.44
C LEU A 247 -2.71 27.82 -3.94
N SER A 248 -3.50 26.98 -4.59
CA SER A 248 -3.39 26.70 -6.03
C SER A 248 -3.59 27.98 -6.86
N ALA A 249 -4.52 28.85 -6.47
CA ALA A 249 -4.70 30.16 -7.10
C ALA A 249 -3.55 31.13 -6.77
N ALA A 250 -3.09 31.17 -5.52
CA ALA A 250 -1.99 32.04 -5.09
C ALA A 250 -0.66 31.68 -5.76
N LEU A 251 -0.44 30.40 -6.08
CA LEU A 251 0.77 29.88 -6.70
C LEU A 251 1.11 30.58 -8.03
N PHE A 252 0.10 31.02 -8.79
CA PHE A 252 0.32 31.77 -10.03
C PHE A 252 1.04 33.10 -9.82
N ASN A 253 0.93 33.69 -8.62
CA ASN A 253 1.54 34.96 -8.26
C ASN A 253 2.90 34.81 -7.53
N PHE A 254 3.32 33.58 -7.19
CA PHE A 254 4.57 33.37 -6.47
C PHE A 254 5.77 33.48 -7.42
N SER A 255 6.75 34.30 -7.09
CA SER A 255 8.00 34.44 -7.86
C SER A 255 9.15 33.66 -7.25
N GLN A 256 9.12 33.39 -5.96
CA GLN A 256 10.19 32.73 -5.21
C GLN A 256 9.65 31.80 -4.12
N PRO A 257 10.44 30.81 -3.65
CA PRO A 257 10.02 29.89 -2.59
C PRO A 257 9.60 30.59 -1.28
N ALA A 258 10.15 31.77 -0.99
CA ALA A 258 9.79 32.56 0.19
C ALA A 258 8.31 32.99 0.18
N ASP A 259 7.70 33.18 -0.99
CA ASP A 259 6.29 33.58 -1.12
C ASP A 259 5.36 32.47 -0.61
N LEU A 260 5.71 31.20 -0.87
CA LEU A 260 5.00 30.04 -0.34
C LEU A 260 5.09 29.96 1.18
N VAL A 261 6.28 30.18 1.75
CA VAL A 261 6.48 30.18 3.21
C VAL A 261 5.66 31.29 3.88
N ASN A 262 5.67 32.49 3.30
CA ASN A 262 4.90 33.62 3.78
C ASN A 262 3.38 33.37 3.68
N TRP A 263 2.93 32.80 2.57
CA TRP A 263 1.53 32.43 2.41
C TRP A 263 1.10 31.43 3.48
N MET A 264 1.88 30.37 3.70
CA MET A 264 1.59 29.34 4.72
C MET A 264 1.55 29.92 6.13
N ALA A 265 2.43 30.87 6.47
CA ALA A 265 2.42 31.56 7.77
C ALA A 265 1.11 32.36 8.00
N ASN A 266 0.57 32.96 6.93
CA ASN A 266 -0.66 33.75 6.96
C ASN A 266 -1.95 32.91 6.98
N GLN A 267 -1.86 31.58 6.89
CA GLN A 267 -3.01 30.67 6.98
C GLN A 267 -3.26 30.11 8.39
N SER A 268 -2.51 30.58 9.39
CA SER A 268 -2.65 30.20 10.80
C SER A 268 -3.98 30.70 11.37
#